data_AF-A0A7W0P5P6-F1
#
_entry.id   AF-A0A7W0P5P6-F1
#
_cell.length_a   1.000
_cell.length_b   1.000
_cell.length_c   1.000
_cell.angle_alpha   90.00
_cell.angle_beta   90.00
_cell.angle_gamma   90.00
#
_symmetry.space_group_name_H-M   'P 1'
#
loop_
_entity.id
_entity.type
_entity.pdbx_description
1 polymer ?
#
loop_
_entity_poly.entity_id
_entity_poly.type
_entity_poly.pdbx_seq_one_letter_code
_entity_poly.pdbx_strand_id
1 'polypeptide(L)'
;MNEQSLERVNAFLAAVAERTEKGELLEATPAELGRELSFPDPLSIARAVRALVARRRLEPAGGSYRLLDPSPVAEGERETIERRGRRSRKRPEDPGAARRGGLAYSDLGRATVDRLVELGQEVSQLRAQLKTSREEARQNREMRAEAERRARGLAERARELEHRAEMAESNLRTLLASARATGMHPDQRLPDSEMEAILGVLKGNNGDEVPAEPAAEEERIDRVETVEVDEPVEHVEHVEHA
;
A
#
# COMPACT_ATOMS: atom_id res chain seq x y z
N MET A 1 18.72 11.68 20.43
CA MET A 1 19.56 11.10 19.36
C MET A 1 20.57 10.22 20.06
N ASN A 2 20.85 9.02 19.55
CA ASN A 2 21.83 8.12 20.19
C ASN A 2 23.26 8.60 19.88
N GLU A 3 24.22 8.33 20.77
CA GLU A 3 25.64 8.73 20.62
C GLU A 3 26.25 8.26 19.29
N GLN A 4 26.07 6.98 18.95
CA GLN A 4 26.53 6.41 17.66
C GLN A 4 25.96 7.13 16.43
N SER A 5 24.76 7.71 16.53
CA SER A 5 24.16 8.46 15.42
C SER A 5 24.76 9.86 15.30
N LEU A 6 25.18 10.47 16.41
CA LEU A 6 25.87 11.77 16.42
C LEU A 6 27.28 11.66 15.87
N GLU A 7 28.02 10.63 16.27
CA GLU A 7 29.34 10.32 15.70
C GLU A 7 29.28 10.20 14.18
N ARG A 8 28.29 9.46 13.67
CA ARG A 8 28.07 9.30 12.23
C ARG A 8 27.73 10.62 11.53
N VAL A 9 26.90 11.46 12.15
CA VAL A 9 26.57 12.80 11.61
C VAL A 9 27.82 13.66 11.51
N ASN A 10 28.65 13.66 12.54
CA ASN A 10 29.87 14.44 12.58
C ASN A 10 30.91 13.90 11.60
N ALA A 11 31.03 12.58 11.45
CA ALA A 11 31.88 11.96 10.44
C ALA A 11 31.44 12.34 9.00
N PHE A 12 30.14 12.34 8.74
CA PHE A 12 29.59 12.78 7.45
C PHE A 12 29.85 14.26 7.20
N LEU A 13 29.67 15.12 8.19
CA LEU A 13 29.94 16.56 8.06
C LEU A 13 31.43 16.85 7.85
N ALA A 14 32.31 16.12 8.53
CA ALA A 14 33.76 16.25 8.35
C ALA A 14 34.18 15.89 6.92
N ALA A 15 33.71 14.77 6.37
CA ALA A 15 34.01 14.37 5.00
C ALA A 15 33.46 15.37 3.96
N VAL A 16 32.32 16.00 4.24
CA VAL A 16 31.77 17.08 3.41
C VAL A 16 32.65 18.34 3.51
N ALA A 17 33.08 18.71 4.71
CA ALA A 17 33.92 19.88 4.92
C ALA A 17 35.33 19.74 4.33
N GLU A 18 35.85 18.52 4.20
CA GLU A 18 37.12 18.25 3.50
C GLU A 18 37.04 18.45 1.99
N ARG A 19 35.84 18.37 1.39
CA ARG A 19 35.66 18.34 -0.07
C ARG A 19 34.98 19.57 -0.64
N THR A 20 34.37 20.40 0.20
CA THR A 20 33.50 21.48 -0.26
C THR A 20 33.71 22.70 0.62
N GLU A 21 33.94 23.86 0.01
CA GLU A 21 34.04 25.10 0.77
C GLU A 21 32.66 25.58 1.23
N LYS A 22 32.65 26.45 2.24
CA LYS A 22 31.40 27.02 2.77
C LYS A 22 30.71 27.86 1.68
N GLY A 23 29.50 27.45 1.31
CA GLY A 23 28.68 28.09 0.28
C GLY A 23 28.67 27.35 -1.06
N GLU A 24 29.52 26.34 -1.23
CA GLU A 24 29.61 25.56 -2.45
C GLU A 24 28.65 24.36 -2.47
N LEU A 25 28.32 23.93 -3.67
CA LEU A 25 27.48 22.76 -3.90
C LEU A 25 28.33 21.49 -3.77
N LEU A 26 27.76 20.48 -3.12
CA LEU A 26 28.34 19.14 -3.09
C LEU A 26 28.30 18.53 -4.49
N GLU A 27 29.48 18.21 -5.02
CA GLU A 27 29.64 17.51 -6.29
C GLU A 27 29.30 16.01 -6.15
N ALA A 28 29.66 15.42 -5.01
CA ALA A 28 29.39 14.01 -4.70
C ALA A 28 27.97 13.80 -4.15
N THR A 29 27.33 12.70 -4.53
CA THR A 29 26.03 12.37 -3.98
C THR A 29 26.15 11.93 -2.52
N PRO A 30 25.14 12.17 -1.66
CA PRO A 30 25.18 11.72 -0.27
C PRO A 30 25.34 10.20 -0.13
N ALA A 31 24.88 9.42 -1.13
CA ALA A 31 25.02 7.98 -1.15
C ALA A 31 26.47 7.53 -1.39
N GLU A 32 27.23 8.25 -2.21
CA GLU A 32 28.66 7.97 -2.46
C GLU A 32 29.49 8.28 -1.21
N LEU A 33 29.26 9.44 -0.59
CA LEU A 33 29.91 9.83 0.67
C LEU A 33 29.64 8.82 1.79
N GLY A 34 28.41 8.30 1.88
CA GLY A 34 28.07 7.29 2.87
C GLY A 34 28.70 5.91 2.62
N ARG A 35 28.98 5.53 1.36
CA ARG A 35 29.71 4.28 1.06
C ARG A 35 31.18 4.38 1.47
N GLU A 36 31.82 5.51 1.19
CA GLU A 36 33.22 5.74 1.55
C GLU A 36 33.42 5.78 3.07
N LEU A 37 32.48 6.40 3.78
CA LEU A 37 32.45 6.42 5.25
C LEU A 37 31.94 5.10 5.88
N SER A 38 31.74 4.05 5.08
CA SER A 38 31.31 2.72 5.54
C SER A 38 30.04 2.75 6.40
N PHE A 39 29.03 3.54 6.01
CA PHE A 39 27.76 3.57 6.72
C PHE A 39 27.05 2.20 6.62
N PRO A 40 26.41 1.71 7.71
CA PRO A 40 25.82 0.38 7.74
C PRO A 40 24.52 0.24 6.93
N ASP A 41 23.81 1.34 6.66
CA ASP A 41 22.51 1.34 5.99
C ASP A 41 22.26 2.68 5.28
N PRO A 42 21.74 2.69 4.03
CA PRO A 42 21.20 3.90 3.37
C PRO A 42 20.31 4.79 4.25
N LEU A 43 19.50 4.22 5.15
CA LEU A 43 18.67 5.02 6.06
C LEU A 43 19.49 5.82 7.07
N SER A 44 20.66 5.32 7.46
CA SER A 44 21.57 6.03 8.37
C SER A 44 22.16 7.28 7.70
N ILE A 45 22.49 7.18 6.41
CA ILE A 45 22.93 8.32 5.59
C ILE A 45 21.82 9.36 5.49
N ALA A 46 20.59 8.93 5.14
CA ALA A 46 19.45 9.83 5.02
C ALA A 46 19.11 10.54 6.35
N ARG A 47 19.25 9.84 7.48
CA ARG A 47 19.10 10.44 8.82
C ARG A 47 20.18 11.46 9.11
N ALA A 48 21.42 11.19 8.72
CA ALA A 48 22.53 12.11 8.94
C ALA A 48 22.35 13.40 8.12
N VAL A 49 22.07 13.27 6.82
CA VAL A 49 21.76 14.40 5.94
C VAL A 49 20.58 15.20 6.47
N ARG A 50 19.49 14.53 6.89
CA ARG A 50 18.32 15.21 7.46
C ARG A 50 18.67 15.96 8.76
N ALA A 51 19.50 15.40 9.62
CA ALA A 51 19.93 16.06 10.85
C ALA A 51 20.78 17.31 10.55
N LEU A 52 21.66 17.26 9.55
CA LEU A 52 22.48 18.39 9.13
C LEU A 52 21.65 19.50 8.47
N VAL A 53 20.68 19.13 7.63
CA VAL A 53 19.72 20.09 7.06
C VAL A 53 18.87 20.70 8.17
N ALA A 54 18.40 19.90 9.12
CA ALA A 54 17.65 20.37 10.28
C ALA A 54 18.43 21.37 11.14
N ARG A 55 19.77 21.34 11.11
CA ARG A 55 20.65 22.21 11.90
C ARG A 55 21.30 23.33 11.09
N ARG A 56 20.84 23.55 9.85
CA ARG A 56 21.39 24.55 8.91
C ARG A 56 22.89 24.39 8.65
N ARG A 57 23.39 23.14 8.71
CA ARG A 57 24.76 22.79 8.28
C ARG A 57 24.80 22.50 6.79
N LEU A 58 23.72 21.92 6.26
CA LEU A 58 23.52 21.69 4.84
C LEU A 58 22.22 22.36 4.37
N GLU A 59 22.20 22.84 3.12
CA GLU A 59 21.01 23.40 2.48
C GLU A 59 20.71 22.63 1.18
N PRO A 60 19.47 22.17 0.94
CA PRO A 60 19.11 21.59 -0.34
C PRO A 60 19.06 22.67 -1.43
N ALA A 61 19.89 22.56 -2.46
CA ALA A 61 19.97 23.52 -3.56
C ALA A 61 20.06 22.78 -4.90
N GLY A 62 19.01 22.94 -5.73
CA GLY A 62 19.04 22.55 -7.15
C GLY A 62 19.28 21.06 -7.45
N GLY A 63 18.95 20.16 -6.51
CA GLY A 63 19.18 18.71 -6.68
C GLY A 63 20.42 18.16 -5.97
N SER A 64 21.24 19.02 -5.38
CA SER A 64 22.33 18.64 -4.46
C SER A 64 22.22 19.39 -3.12
N TYR A 65 23.23 19.26 -2.26
CA TYR A 65 23.32 19.91 -0.96
C TYR A 65 24.45 20.94 -0.97
N ARG A 66 24.23 22.11 -0.37
CA ARG A 66 25.22 23.17 -0.18
C ARG A 66 25.73 23.14 1.25
N LEU A 67 27.05 23.23 1.45
CA LEU A 67 27.63 23.33 2.79
C LEU A 67 27.45 24.75 3.32
N LEU A 68 26.72 24.91 4.43
CA LEU A 68 26.51 26.20 5.07
C LEU A 68 27.43 26.43 6.27
N ASP A 69 27.70 25.40 7.05
CA ASP A 69 28.54 25.53 8.25
C ASP A 69 29.25 24.19 8.54
N PRO A 70 30.60 24.18 8.58
CA PRO A 70 31.38 22.97 8.88
C PRO A 70 31.46 22.65 10.38
N SER A 71 30.87 23.47 11.26
CA SER A 71 30.97 23.28 12.71
C SER A 71 30.33 21.95 13.16
N PRO A 72 31.03 21.13 13.98
CA PRO A 72 30.54 19.84 14.42
C PRO A 72 29.28 19.98 15.25
N VAL A 73 28.43 18.95 15.18
CA VAL A 73 27.13 18.92 15.83
C VAL A 73 27.29 18.46 17.28
N ALA A 74 26.82 19.28 18.23
CA ALA A 74 26.90 18.96 19.66
C ALA A 74 25.74 18.08 20.14
N GLU A 75 26.01 17.30 21.19
CA GLU A 75 24.99 16.56 21.94
C GLU A 75 23.92 17.53 22.49
N GLY A 76 22.66 17.30 22.11
CA GLY A 76 21.54 18.13 22.56
C GLY A 76 21.33 19.45 21.80
N GLU A 77 22.15 19.77 20.79
CA GLU A 77 21.90 20.95 19.94
C GLU A 77 20.53 20.81 19.25
N ARG A 78 19.69 21.84 19.44
CA ARG A 78 18.28 21.81 19.01
C ARG A 78 18.21 21.84 17.49
N GLU A 79 17.42 20.94 16.91
CA GLU A 79 17.03 20.98 15.49
C GLU A 79 16.47 22.39 15.19
N THR A 80 17.21 23.20 14.41
CA THR A 80 16.85 24.60 14.09
C THR A 80 15.67 24.68 13.14
N ILE A 81 15.43 23.62 12.36
CA ILE A 81 14.13 23.36 11.77
C ILE A 81 13.26 22.85 12.91
N GLU A 82 12.57 23.77 13.60
CA GLU A 82 11.55 23.35 14.56
C GLU A 82 10.62 22.44 13.77
N ARG A 83 10.61 21.15 14.13
CA ARG A 83 9.56 20.21 13.71
C ARG A 83 8.28 20.99 13.79
N ARG A 84 7.49 20.97 12.72
CA ARG A 84 6.15 21.54 12.74
C ARG A 84 5.26 20.69 13.67
N GLY A 85 5.62 20.58 14.95
CA GLY A 85 4.62 20.55 16.00
C GLY A 85 3.81 21.80 15.78
N ARG A 86 2.50 21.61 15.53
CA ARG A 86 1.48 22.64 15.32
C ARG A 86 1.93 24.01 15.87
N ARG A 87 2.59 24.82 15.05
CA ARG A 87 3.09 26.11 15.52
C ARG A 87 1.90 27.05 15.62
N SER A 88 1.57 27.38 16.86
CA SER A 88 1.03 28.68 17.23
C SER A 88 1.71 29.75 16.38
N ARG A 89 0.94 30.37 15.46
CA ARG A 89 1.42 31.48 14.65
C ARG A 89 1.71 32.64 15.60
N LYS A 90 2.99 32.94 15.81
CA LYS A 90 3.40 34.27 16.27
C LYS A 90 3.11 35.22 15.11
N ARG A 91 2.06 36.01 15.27
CA ARG A 91 1.57 37.02 14.32
C ARG A 91 2.70 38.02 14.03
N PRO A 92 2.88 38.48 12.78
CA PRO A 92 3.69 39.67 12.52
C PRO A 92 2.99 40.86 13.19
N GLU A 93 3.69 41.58 14.06
CA GLU A 93 3.20 42.84 14.59
C GLU A 93 2.99 43.81 13.41
N ASP A 94 1.75 44.24 13.21
CA ASP A 94 1.42 45.35 12.32
C ASP A 94 2.15 46.62 12.81
N PRO A 95 2.98 47.30 12.00
CA PRO A 95 3.57 48.58 12.39
C PRO A 95 2.58 49.75 12.29
N GLY A 96 1.27 49.48 12.45
CA GLY A 96 0.19 50.44 12.24
C GLY A 96 -0.51 50.94 13.51
N ALA A 97 -0.33 50.28 14.66
CA ALA A 97 -1.13 50.57 15.87
C ALA A 97 -0.48 51.57 16.85
N ALA A 98 0.58 52.28 16.46
CA ALA A 98 1.29 53.20 17.36
C ALA A 98 0.74 54.65 17.37
N ARG A 99 -0.44 54.92 16.81
CA ARG A 99 -1.04 56.27 16.86
C ARG A 99 -2.58 56.22 16.94
N ARG A 100 -3.10 55.98 18.15
CA ARG A 100 -4.25 56.69 18.78
C ARG A 100 -4.81 55.85 19.95
N GLY A 101 -4.66 56.38 21.16
CA GLY A 101 -5.48 56.01 22.33
C GLY A 101 -5.12 54.67 22.98
N GLY A 102 -4.86 54.69 24.29
CA GLY A 102 -4.57 53.48 25.06
C GLY A 102 -5.69 52.44 24.98
N LEU A 103 -5.29 51.17 25.07
CA LEU A 103 -6.11 49.95 25.12
C LEU A 103 -7.47 50.18 25.80
N ALA A 104 -8.51 50.47 25.02
CA ALA A 104 -9.86 50.56 25.55
C ALA A 104 -10.39 49.14 25.77
N TYR A 105 -11.22 48.93 26.81
CA TYR A 105 -11.87 47.64 27.08
C TYR A 105 -12.66 47.09 25.87
N SER A 106 -13.13 47.98 24.98
CA SER A 106 -13.77 47.62 23.71
C SER A 106 -12.84 46.92 22.73
N ASP A 107 -11.56 47.26 22.70
CA ASP A 107 -10.58 46.65 21.79
C ASP A 107 -10.21 45.24 22.26
N LEU A 108 -10.16 45.03 23.58
CA LEU A 108 -10.05 43.71 24.17
C LEU A 108 -11.24 42.81 23.78
N GLY A 109 -12.46 43.35 23.85
CA GLY A 109 -13.68 42.63 23.46
C GLY A 109 -13.71 42.23 21.97
N ARG A 110 -13.21 43.09 21.08
CA ARG A 110 -13.07 42.74 19.66
C ARG A 110 -12.01 41.67 19.44
N ALA A 111 -10.84 41.83 20.05
CA ALA A 111 -9.76 40.86 19.94
C ALA A 111 -10.15 39.46 20.45
N THR A 112 -10.95 39.37 21.52
CA THR A 112 -11.44 38.07 22.03
C THR A 112 -12.47 37.43 21.10
N VAL A 113 -13.38 38.22 20.52
CA VAL A 113 -14.34 37.73 19.50
C VAL A 113 -13.61 37.22 18.26
N ASP A 114 -12.64 37.98 17.74
CA ASP A 114 -11.83 37.57 16.59
C ASP A 114 -11.11 36.25 16.89
N ARG A 115 -10.53 36.12 18.09
CA ARG A 115 -9.86 34.89 18.51
C ARG A 115 -10.81 33.70 18.65
N LEU A 116 -12.05 33.92 19.12
CA LEU A 116 -13.08 32.88 19.19
C LEU A 116 -13.51 32.43 17.79
N VAL A 117 -13.65 33.36 16.84
CA VAL A 117 -13.96 33.04 15.44
C VAL A 117 -12.82 32.24 14.82
N GLU A 118 -11.57 32.63 15.01
CA GLU A 118 -10.39 31.88 14.55
C GLU A 118 -10.38 30.46 15.13
N LEU A 119 -10.56 30.31 16.45
CA LEU A 119 -10.62 28.98 17.08
C LEU A 119 -11.80 28.15 16.56
N GLY A 120 -12.95 28.78 16.30
CA GLY A 120 -14.11 28.11 15.70
C GLY A 120 -13.81 27.58 14.29
N GLN A 121 -13.09 28.36 13.48
CA GLN A 121 -12.63 27.94 12.16
C GLN A 121 -11.57 26.84 12.25
N GLU A 122 -10.63 26.92 13.18
CA GLU A 122 -9.63 25.88 13.40
C GLU A 122 -10.29 24.56 13.85
N VAL A 123 -11.28 24.61 14.75
CA VAL A 123 -12.02 23.42 15.20
C VAL A 123 -12.85 22.82 14.06
N SER A 124 -13.50 23.63 13.23
CA SER A 124 -14.27 23.12 12.08
C SER A 124 -13.37 22.48 11.03
N GLN A 125 -12.21 23.09 10.74
CA GLN A 125 -11.20 22.54 9.85
C GLN A 125 -10.63 21.23 10.39
N LEU A 126 -10.29 21.16 11.68
CA LEU A 126 -9.79 19.93 12.31
C LEU A 126 -10.82 18.80 12.28
N ARG A 127 -12.11 19.12 12.47
CA ARG A 127 -13.19 18.13 12.35
C ARG A 127 -13.34 17.62 10.91
N ALA A 128 -13.24 18.50 9.91
CA ALA A 128 -13.27 18.11 8.50
C ALA A 128 -12.06 17.23 8.13
N GLN A 129 -10.87 17.57 8.62
CA GLN A 129 -9.65 16.77 8.44
C GLN A 129 -9.75 15.41 9.14
N LEU A 130 -10.37 15.35 10.33
CA LEU A 130 -10.62 14.08 11.00
C LEU A 130 -11.58 13.19 10.20
N LYS A 131 -12.64 13.78 9.62
CA LYS A 131 -13.61 13.04 8.79
C LYS A 131 -12.94 12.47 7.53
N THR A 132 -12.19 13.31 6.81
CA THR A 132 -11.47 12.90 5.60
C THR A 132 -10.40 11.84 5.90
N SER A 133 -9.57 12.05 6.93
CA SER A 133 -8.56 11.05 7.32
C SER A 133 -9.16 9.70 7.75
N ARG A 134 -10.34 9.69 8.40
CA ARG A 134 -11.05 8.45 8.73
C ARG A 134 -11.57 7.74 7.49
N GLU A 135 -12.09 8.49 6.52
CA GLU A 135 -12.57 7.97 5.25
C GLU A 135 -11.41 7.38 4.42
N GLU A 136 -10.29 8.10 4.30
CA GLU A 136 -9.07 7.62 3.64
C GLU A 136 -8.51 6.36 4.32
N ALA A 137 -8.55 6.29 5.66
CA ALA A 137 -8.12 5.10 6.39
C ALA A 137 -9.04 3.91 6.13
N ARG A 138 -10.35 4.14 5.97
CA ARG A 138 -11.32 3.11 5.60
C ARG A 138 -11.06 2.61 4.17
N GLN A 139 -10.96 3.51 3.21
CA GLN A 139 -10.67 3.17 1.81
C GLN A 139 -9.35 2.40 1.67
N ASN A 140 -8.30 2.81 2.39
CA ASN A 140 -7.03 2.09 2.40
C ASN A 140 -7.16 0.65 2.95
N ARG A 141 -8.03 0.41 3.93
CA ARG A 141 -8.29 -0.95 4.44
C ARG A 141 -9.04 -1.78 3.41
N GLU A 142 -10.04 -1.21 2.75
CA GLU A 142 -10.81 -1.87 1.68
C GLU A 142 -9.90 -2.24 0.50
N MET A 143 -9.07 -1.31 0.03
CA MET A 143 -8.08 -1.55 -1.03
C MET A 143 -7.07 -2.63 -0.66
N ARG A 144 -6.62 -2.67 0.60
CA ARG A 144 -5.74 -3.74 1.10
C ARG A 144 -6.45 -5.10 1.12
N ALA A 145 -7.69 -5.15 1.59
CA ALA A 145 -8.47 -6.38 1.61
C ALA A 145 -8.77 -6.90 0.19
N GLU A 146 -9.00 -6.01 -0.78
CA GLU A 146 -9.11 -6.39 -2.19
C GLU A 146 -7.80 -6.91 -2.77
N ALA A 147 -6.68 -6.22 -2.52
CA ALA A 147 -5.37 -6.66 -2.96
C ALA A 147 -5.03 -8.03 -2.37
N GLU A 148 -5.33 -8.26 -1.10
CA GLU A 148 -5.14 -9.54 -0.42
C GLU A 148 -6.03 -10.63 -1.02
N ARG A 149 -7.30 -10.36 -1.29
CA ARG A 149 -8.19 -11.30 -1.99
C ARG A 149 -7.66 -11.68 -3.37
N ARG A 150 -7.17 -10.70 -4.15
CA ARG A 150 -6.55 -10.95 -5.46
C ARG A 150 -5.27 -11.78 -5.30
N ALA A 151 -4.43 -11.47 -4.32
CA ALA A 151 -3.20 -12.21 -4.06
C ALA A 151 -3.50 -13.68 -3.67
N ARG A 152 -4.51 -13.92 -2.82
CA ARG A 152 -4.95 -15.29 -2.47
C ARG A 152 -5.45 -16.05 -3.69
N GLY A 153 -6.31 -15.44 -4.50
CA GLY A 153 -6.80 -16.08 -5.73
C GLY A 153 -5.69 -16.37 -6.75
N LEU A 154 -4.68 -15.51 -6.86
CA LEU A 154 -3.50 -15.77 -7.69
C LEU A 154 -2.61 -16.88 -7.11
N ALA A 155 -2.45 -16.94 -5.79
CA ALA A 155 -1.69 -17.99 -5.13
C ALA A 155 -2.36 -19.37 -5.26
N GLU A 156 -3.69 -19.42 -5.16
CA GLU A 156 -4.48 -20.64 -5.40
C GLU A 156 -4.32 -21.12 -6.85
N ARG A 157 -4.44 -20.21 -7.83
CA ARG A 157 -4.19 -20.53 -9.25
C ARG A 157 -2.76 -21.00 -9.50
N ALA A 158 -1.77 -20.39 -8.84
CA ALA A 158 -0.38 -20.82 -8.96
C ALA A 158 -0.20 -22.27 -8.45
N ARG A 159 -0.74 -22.59 -7.27
CA ARG A 159 -0.72 -23.96 -6.72
C ARG A 159 -1.46 -24.96 -7.61
N GLU A 160 -2.58 -24.55 -8.19
CA GLU A 160 -3.34 -25.39 -9.11
C GLU A 160 -2.54 -25.68 -10.39
N LEU A 161 -1.89 -24.68 -10.97
CA LEU A 161 -1.03 -24.85 -12.14
C LEU A 161 0.21 -25.70 -11.82
N GLU A 162 0.83 -25.50 -10.66
CA GLU A 162 1.94 -26.34 -10.17
C GLU A 162 1.49 -27.80 -10.04
N HIS A 163 0.35 -28.05 -9.40
CA HIS A 163 -0.19 -29.41 -9.25
C HIS A 163 -0.50 -30.07 -10.61
N ARG A 164 -1.06 -29.30 -11.57
CA ARG A 164 -1.28 -29.79 -12.94
C ARG A 164 0.03 -30.14 -13.64
N ALA A 165 1.06 -29.32 -13.46
CA ALA A 165 2.38 -29.59 -14.02
C ALA A 165 3.01 -30.85 -13.41
N GLU A 166 2.89 -31.05 -12.09
CA GLU A 166 3.35 -32.26 -11.40
C GLU A 166 2.62 -33.52 -11.89
N MET A 167 1.30 -33.45 -12.09
CA MET A 167 0.53 -34.57 -12.63
C MET A 167 0.93 -34.89 -14.08
N ALA A 168 1.08 -33.86 -14.92
CA ALA A 168 1.54 -34.04 -16.29
C ALA A 168 2.95 -34.64 -16.34
N GLU A 169 3.86 -34.20 -15.46
CA GLU A 169 5.20 -34.76 -15.36
C GLU A 169 5.18 -36.21 -14.88
N SER A 170 4.37 -36.55 -13.86
CA SER A 170 4.21 -37.92 -13.37
C SER A 170 3.67 -38.85 -14.47
N ASN A 171 2.68 -38.38 -15.24
CA ASN A 171 2.13 -39.12 -16.37
C ASN A 171 3.20 -39.35 -17.44
N LEU A 172 3.96 -38.31 -17.82
CA LEU A 172 5.08 -38.43 -18.76
C LEU A 172 6.16 -39.39 -18.28
N ARG A 173 6.54 -39.34 -16.99
CA ARG A 173 7.52 -40.28 -16.40
C ARG A 173 7.02 -41.72 -16.44
N THR A 174 5.75 -41.94 -16.17
CA THR A 174 5.11 -43.26 -16.23
C THR A 174 5.08 -43.79 -17.66
N LEU A 175 4.74 -42.94 -18.64
CA LEU A 175 4.78 -43.32 -20.05
C LEU A 175 6.19 -43.59 -20.56
N LEU A 176 7.19 -42.84 -20.12
CA LEU A 176 8.59 -43.13 -20.45
C LEU A 176 9.05 -44.45 -19.82
N ALA A 177 8.61 -44.76 -18.60
CA ALA A 177 8.91 -46.02 -17.94
C ALA A 177 8.24 -47.21 -18.66
N SER A 178 6.96 -47.06 -19.05
CA SER A 178 6.25 -48.09 -19.82
C SER A 178 6.88 -48.28 -21.19
N ALA A 179 7.12 -47.20 -21.95
CA ALA A 179 7.76 -47.24 -23.27
C ALA A 179 9.15 -47.92 -23.23
N ARG A 180 9.96 -47.64 -22.20
CA ARG A 180 11.24 -48.34 -21.97
C ARG A 180 11.05 -49.83 -21.70
N ALA A 181 10.02 -50.22 -20.94
CA ALA A 181 9.73 -51.62 -20.63
C ALA A 181 9.24 -52.41 -21.86
N THR A 182 8.47 -51.79 -22.76
CA THR A 182 8.01 -52.40 -24.03
C THR A 182 9.05 -52.37 -25.15
N GLY A 183 10.22 -51.73 -24.93
CA GLY A 183 11.26 -51.59 -25.95
C GLY A 183 10.90 -50.62 -27.08
N MET A 184 9.99 -49.67 -26.83
CA MET A 184 9.54 -48.69 -27.81
C MET A 184 10.68 -47.73 -28.17
N HIS A 185 10.92 -47.49 -29.46
CA HIS A 185 12.02 -46.64 -29.92
C HIS A 185 11.71 -45.16 -29.60
N PRO A 186 12.70 -44.34 -29.19
CA PRO A 186 12.48 -42.92 -28.83
C PRO A 186 11.86 -42.05 -29.94
N ASP A 187 11.92 -42.49 -31.20
CA ASP A 187 11.35 -41.78 -32.36
C ASP A 187 9.94 -42.25 -32.73
N GLN A 188 9.40 -43.24 -32.01
CA GLN A 188 8.07 -43.77 -32.24
C GLN A 188 7.04 -42.84 -31.59
N ARG A 189 6.03 -42.42 -32.37
CA ARG A 189 4.98 -41.50 -31.90
C ARG A 189 4.19 -42.15 -30.75
N LEU A 190 3.95 -41.38 -29.68
CA LEU A 190 3.00 -41.75 -28.63
C LEU A 190 1.60 -41.93 -29.25
N PRO A 191 0.78 -42.85 -28.73
CA PRO A 191 -0.61 -42.96 -29.14
C PRO A 191 -1.37 -41.67 -28.81
N ASP A 192 -2.23 -41.23 -29.73
CA ASP A 192 -2.92 -39.93 -29.64
C ASP A 192 -3.78 -39.82 -28.37
N SER A 193 -4.32 -40.92 -27.86
CA SER A 193 -5.10 -40.96 -26.61
C SER A 193 -4.30 -40.61 -25.36
N GLU A 194 -3.03 -41.04 -25.27
CA GLU A 194 -2.16 -40.70 -24.14
C GLU A 194 -1.69 -39.26 -24.22
N MET A 195 -1.44 -38.78 -25.44
CA MET A 195 -1.11 -37.37 -25.70
C MET A 195 -2.28 -36.46 -25.32
N GLU A 196 -3.51 -36.81 -25.70
CA GLU A 196 -4.72 -36.07 -25.36
C GLU A 196 -4.97 -36.03 -23.85
N ALA A 197 -4.74 -37.14 -23.13
CA ALA A 197 -4.89 -37.18 -21.68
C ALA A 197 -3.93 -36.19 -20.97
N ILE A 198 -2.66 -36.11 -21.40
CA ILE A 198 -1.67 -35.19 -20.81
C ILE A 198 -2.01 -33.73 -21.13
N LEU A 199 -2.43 -33.46 -22.37
CA LEU A 199 -2.86 -32.14 -22.78
C LEU A 199 -4.16 -31.73 -22.05
N GLY A 200 -5.03 -32.67 -21.72
CA GLY A 200 -6.21 -32.47 -20.88
C GLY A 200 -5.86 -31.97 -19.47
N VAL A 201 -4.84 -32.59 -18.83
CA VAL A 201 -4.32 -32.16 -17.51
C VAL A 201 -3.81 -30.72 -17.55
N LEU A 202 -3.00 -30.39 -18.56
CA LEU A 202 -2.38 -29.07 -18.68
C LEU A 202 -3.38 -27.97 -19.06
N LYS A 203 -4.37 -28.31 -19.90
CA LYS A 203 -5.45 -27.38 -20.29
C LYS A 203 -6.48 -27.18 -19.17
N GLY A 204 -6.53 -28.08 -18.20
CA GLY A 204 -7.50 -28.06 -17.11
C GLY A 204 -8.85 -28.67 -17.47
N ASN A 205 -8.91 -29.48 -18.53
CA ASN A 205 -10.14 -30.12 -18.98
C ASN A 205 -10.52 -31.36 -18.15
N ASN A 206 -9.66 -31.81 -17.25
CA ASN A 206 -9.88 -33.01 -16.43
C ASN A 206 -10.96 -32.88 -15.34
N GLY A 207 -11.67 -31.74 -15.28
CA GLY A 207 -12.67 -31.43 -14.27
C GLY A 207 -14.10 -31.18 -14.78
N ASP A 208 -14.35 -31.18 -16.10
CA ASP A 208 -15.68 -30.84 -16.66
C ASP A 208 -16.31 -31.95 -17.51
N GLU A 209 -15.69 -33.12 -17.65
CA GLU A 209 -16.40 -34.33 -18.11
C GLU A 209 -17.02 -35.02 -16.89
N VAL A 210 -18.12 -34.44 -16.41
CA VAL A 210 -19.17 -35.27 -15.79
C VAL A 210 -19.52 -36.33 -16.82
N PRO A 211 -19.42 -37.64 -16.52
CA PRO A 211 -19.89 -38.65 -17.45
C PRO A 211 -21.36 -38.35 -17.70
N ALA A 212 -21.70 -38.03 -18.96
CA ALA A 212 -23.07 -37.89 -19.37
C ALA A 212 -23.82 -39.13 -18.88
N GLU A 213 -24.76 -38.93 -17.96
CA GLU A 213 -25.68 -39.97 -17.52
C GLU A 213 -26.27 -40.60 -18.78
N PRO A 214 -26.29 -41.95 -18.90
CA PRO A 214 -26.93 -42.58 -20.03
C PRO A 214 -28.41 -42.18 -20.02
N ALA A 215 -28.86 -41.70 -21.18
CA ALA A 215 -30.22 -41.26 -21.46
C ALA A 215 -31.24 -42.24 -20.85
N ALA A 216 -32.08 -41.73 -19.95
CA ALA A 216 -33.23 -42.44 -19.45
C ALA A 216 -34.13 -42.82 -20.63
N GLU A 217 -34.23 -44.13 -20.87
CA GLU A 217 -35.15 -44.72 -21.83
C GLU A 217 -36.58 -44.33 -21.48
N GLU A 218 -37.30 -43.89 -22.51
CA GLU A 218 -38.72 -43.61 -22.51
C GLU A 218 -39.53 -44.87 -22.16
N GLU A 219 -39.92 -45.03 -20.90
CA GLU A 219 -41.01 -45.94 -20.56
C GLU A 219 -42.35 -45.19 -20.57
N ARG A 220 -43.04 -45.35 -21.71
CA ARG A 220 -44.46 -45.06 -21.91
C ARG A 220 -45.26 -45.66 -20.76
N ILE A 221 -45.91 -44.81 -19.97
CA ILE A 221 -47.04 -45.21 -19.13
C ILE A 221 -48.30 -44.54 -19.69
N ASP A 222 -49.23 -45.41 -20.05
CA ASP A 222 -50.47 -45.11 -20.73
C ASP A 222 -51.41 -44.21 -19.93
N ARG A 223 -52.08 -43.41 -20.74
CA ARG A 223 -53.19 -42.51 -20.48
C ARG A 223 -54.44 -43.31 -20.07
N VAL A 224 -54.98 -43.11 -18.87
CA VAL A 224 -56.39 -43.42 -18.57
C VAL A 224 -57.02 -42.29 -17.73
N GLU A 225 -57.93 -41.61 -18.43
CA GLU A 225 -59.17 -40.94 -17.99
C GLU A 225 -59.14 -39.82 -16.94
N THR A 226 -59.38 -38.63 -17.49
CA THR A 226 -60.03 -37.45 -16.90
C THR A 226 -61.41 -37.74 -16.33
N VAL A 227 -61.72 -37.22 -15.15
CA VAL A 227 -63.07 -36.76 -14.79
C VAL A 227 -62.96 -35.39 -14.10
N GLU A 228 -63.68 -34.43 -14.67
CA GLU A 228 -63.92 -33.03 -14.26
C GLU A 228 -64.57 -32.98 -12.84
N VAL A 229 -64.61 -31.88 -12.08
CA VAL A 229 -65.53 -30.74 -12.24
C VAL A 229 -65.33 -29.75 -11.05
N ASP A 230 -65.46 -28.45 -11.37
CA ASP A 230 -65.86 -27.26 -10.58
C ASP A 230 -65.04 -26.64 -9.42
N GLU A 231 -64.49 -25.46 -9.74
CA GLU A 231 -64.44 -24.21 -8.94
C GLU A 231 -65.86 -23.71 -8.54
N PRO A 232 -66.10 -22.76 -7.58
CA PRO A 232 -65.35 -21.49 -7.44
C PRO A 232 -65.27 -20.78 -6.06
N VAL A 233 -64.30 -19.86 -5.99
CA VAL A 233 -64.31 -18.44 -5.51
C VAL A 233 -65.08 -18.05 -4.23
N GLU A 234 -64.40 -17.38 -3.29
CA GLU A 234 -64.71 -16.03 -2.73
C GLU A 234 -63.70 -15.69 -1.59
N HIS A 235 -62.95 -14.58 -1.69
CA HIS A 235 -63.14 -13.29 -0.96
C HIS A 235 -62.99 -13.41 0.57
N VAL A 236 -62.42 -12.49 1.36
CA VAL A 236 -61.87 -11.13 1.24
C VAL A 236 -61.15 -10.86 2.58
N GLU A 237 -60.18 -9.94 2.52
CA GLU A 237 -59.58 -9.07 3.55
C GLU A 237 -59.97 -9.17 5.04
N HIS A 238 -58.96 -8.98 5.92
CA HIS A 238 -58.85 -7.89 6.92
C HIS A 238 -57.65 -8.17 7.85
N VAL A 239 -56.57 -7.37 7.86
CA VAL A 239 -56.38 -6.06 8.53
C VAL A 239 -56.41 -6.16 10.07
N GLU A 240 -55.21 -5.92 10.63
CA GLU A 240 -54.87 -5.25 11.90
C GLU A 240 -55.68 -5.49 13.19
N HIS A 241 -54.99 -5.96 14.25
CA HIS A 241 -54.61 -5.16 15.44
C HIS A 241 -54.45 -6.04 16.69
N ALA A 242 -53.28 -5.90 17.34
CA ALA A 242 -53.04 -5.75 18.79
C ALA A 242 -51.78 -6.51 19.24
#